data_AF-A0A699XDB1-F1
#
_entry.id   AF-A0A699XDB1-F1
#
_cell.length_a   1.000
_cell.length_b   1.000
_cell.length_c   1.000
_cell.angle_alpha   90.00
_cell.angle_beta   90.00
_cell.angle_gamma   90.00
#
_symmetry.space_group_name_H-M   'P 1'
#
loop_
_entity.id
_entity.type
_entity.pdbx_description
1 polymer ?
#
loop_
_entity_poly.entity_id
_entity_poly.type
_entity_poly.pdbx_seq_one_letter_code
_entity_poly.pdbx_strand_id
1 'polypeptide(L)'
;MDNRPPMLVESDYESWNIRIKRYIRGKPLGKLIWRSIQNEPTPHPQITVTEGQGADAVQVTRDKTVEEFTEIENNKELANIQATNIL
;
A
#
# COMPACT_ATOMS: atom_id res chain seq x y z
N MET A 1 -29.99 10.48 22.17
CA MET A 1 -29.65 9.04 22.18
C MET A 1 -29.18 8.71 20.78
N ASP A 2 -27.86 8.64 20.56
CA ASP A 2 -27.31 8.24 19.27
C ASP A 2 -27.50 6.74 19.09
N ASN A 3 -28.46 6.34 18.27
CA ASN A 3 -28.75 4.94 17.92
C ASN A 3 -27.93 4.47 16.72
N ARG A 4 -26.82 5.15 16.40
CA ARG A 4 -25.98 4.78 15.27
C ARG A 4 -25.22 3.50 15.64
N PRO A 5 -25.36 2.40 14.89
CA PRO A 5 -24.61 1.19 15.19
C PRO A 5 -23.11 1.52 15.18
N PRO A 6 -22.33 1.02 16.16
CA PRO A 6 -20.90 1.26 16.20
C PRO A 6 -20.30 0.75 14.88
N MET A 7 -19.50 1.62 14.25
CA MET A 7 -19.01 1.46 12.87
C MET A 7 -18.17 0.19 12.67
N LEU A 8 -17.68 -0.41 13.76
CA LEU A 8 -17.12 -1.75 13.86
C LEU A 8 -17.48 -2.30 15.24
N VAL A 9 -18.38 -3.28 15.31
CA VAL A 9 -18.50 -4.12 16.51
C VAL A 9 -17.28 -5.04 16.51
N GLU A 10 -16.68 -5.30 17.67
CA GLU A 10 -15.48 -6.14 17.79
C GLU A 10 -15.69 -7.56 17.23
N SER A 11 -16.92 -8.08 17.30
CA SER A 11 -17.34 -9.33 16.65
C SER A 11 -17.17 -9.33 15.13
N ASP A 12 -17.21 -8.16 14.50
CA ASP A 12 -17.16 -8.00 13.06
C ASP A 12 -15.74 -7.74 12.56
N TYR A 13 -14.76 -7.65 13.46
CA TYR A 13 -13.37 -7.37 13.13
C TYR A 13 -12.79 -8.42 12.17
N GLU A 14 -13.06 -9.70 12.42
CA GLU A 14 -12.58 -10.78 11.55
C GLU A 14 -13.22 -10.69 10.15
N SER A 15 -14.52 -10.42 10.09
CA SER A 15 -15.25 -10.20 8.83
C SER A 15 -14.73 -8.99 8.06
N TRP A 16 -14.42 -7.89 8.75
CA TRP A 16 -13.80 -6.70 8.17
C TRP A 16 -12.39 -6.99 7.66
N ASN A 17 -11.57 -7.68 8.45
CA ASN A 17 -10.20 -8.07 8.09
C ASN A 17 -10.18 -8.93 6.82
N ILE A 18 -11.07 -9.92 6.73
CA ILE A 18 -11.24 -10.77 5.54
C ILE A 18 -11.65 -9.92 4.32
N ARG A 19 -12.58 -8.98 4.48
CA ARG A 19 -13.02 -8.08 3.40
C ARG A 19 -11.89 -7.17 2.92
N ILE A 20 -11.12 -6.59 3.84
CA ILE A 20 -9.98 -5.72 3.53
C ILE A 20 -8.86 -6.50 2.85
N LYS A 21 -8.49 -7.69 3.37
CA LYS A 21 -7.54 -8.59 2.71
C LYS A 21 -7.95 -8.89 1.26
N ARG A 22 -9.22 -9.24 1.04
CA ARG A 22 -9.74 -9.58 -0.29
C ARG A 22 -9.76 -8.39 -1.23
N TYR A 23 -10.12 -7.21 -0.73
CA TYR A 23 -10.11 -5.97 -1.50
C TYR A 23 -8.70 -5.57 -1.94
N ILE A 24 -7.75 -5.59 -1.00
CA ILE A 24 -6.35 -5.21 -1.25
C ILE A 24 -5.67 -6.19 -2.20
N ARG A 25 -5.96 -7.50 -2.08
CA ARG A 25 -5.34 -8.54 -2.94
C ARG A 25 -5.60 -8.34 -4.43
N GLY A 26 -6.66 -7.65 -4.82
CA GLY A 26 -7.00 -7.35 -6.22
C GLY A 26 -6.56 -5.96 -6.70
N LYS A 27 -5.89 -5.17 -5.86
CA LYS A 27 -5.44 -3.82 -6.19
C LYS A 27 -4.00 -3.85 -6.71
N PRO A 28 -3.64 -2.94 -7.63
CA PRO A 28 -2.24 -2.57 -7.82
C PRO A 28 -1.65 -2.14 -6.47
N LEU A 29 -0.42 -2.58 -6.16
CA LEU A 29 0.29 -2.35 -4.90
C LEU A 29 -0.34 -3.03 -3.68
N GLY A 30 -1.17 -4.04 -3.92
CA GLY A 30 -1.89 -4.75 -2.86
C GLY A 30 -0.98 -5.32 -1.78
N LYS A 31 0.21 -5.85 -2.13
CA LYS A 31 1.12 -6.37 -1.11
C LYS A 31 1.73 -5.26 -0.27
N LEU A 32 1.98 -4.09 -0.84
CA LEU A 32 2.55 -2.95 -0.12
C LEU A 32 1.55 -2.36 0.88
N ILE A 33 0.29 -2.21 0.46
CA ILE A 33 -0.81 -1.75 1.34
C ILE A 33 -1.01 -2.75 2.49
N TRP A 34 -1.04 -4.06 2.18
CA TRP A 34 -1.19 -5.09 3.21
C TRP A 34 -0.02 -5.10 4.22
N ARG A 35 1.22 -4.96 3.74
CA ARG A 35 2.40 -4.86 4.60
C ARG A 35 2.36 -3.62 5.50
N SER A 36 1.88 -2.49 4.99
CA SER A 36 1.74 -1.24 5.76
C SER A 36 0.64 -1.32 6.83
N ILE A 37 -0.35 -2.19 6.67
CA ILE A 37 -1.37 -2.48 7.69
C ILE A 37 -0.82 -3.43 8.76
N GLN A 38 0.02 -4.40 8.37
CA GLN A 38 0.56 -5.40 9.29
C GLN A 38 1.77 -4.93 10.09
N ASN A 39 2.63 -4.12 9.47
CA ASN A 39 3.82 -3.58 10.10
C ASN A 39 3.63 -2.08 10.29
N GLU A 40 3.83 -1.59 11.52
CA GLU A 40 4.19 -0.18 11.75
C GLU A 40 5.28 0.25 10.74
N PRO A 41 5.27 1.52 10.30
CA PRO A 41 5.56 1.95 8.93
C PRO A 41 6.67 1.14 8.27
N THR A 42 6.27 0.11 7.51
CA THR A 42 7.19 -0.64 6.65
C THR A 42 7.84 0.32 5.67
N PRO A 43 9.16 0.20 5.36
CA PRO A 43 9.80 1.07 4.39
C PRO A 43 9.10 0.94 3.04
N HIS A 44 8.46 2.01 2.60
CA HIS A 44 8.00 2.11 1.22
C HIS A 44 9.24 2.11 0.32
N PRO A 45 9.15 1.63 -0.94
CA PRO A 45 10.26 1.82 -1.86
C PRO A 45 10.59 3.31 -1.93
N GLN A 46 11.84 3.64 -1.63
CA GLN A 46 12.31 5.02 -1.55
C GLN A 46 12.89 5.45 -2.89
N ILE A 47 12.74 6.73 -3.19
CA ILE A 47 13.43 7.41 -4.28
C ILE A 47 14.32 8.49 -3.72
N THR A 48 15.43 8.70 -4.40
CA THR A 48 16.29 9.86 -4.18
C THR A 48 15.85 10.94 -5.14
N VAL A 49 15.39 12.06 -4.59
CA VAL A 49 15.01 13.25 -5.35
C VAL A 49 16.02 14.34 -5.06
N THR A 50 16.40 15.07 -6.10
CA THR A 50 17.23 16.26 -5.95
C THR A 50 16.31 17.44 -5.65
N GLU A 51 16.40 18.00 -4.45
CA GLU A 51 15.71 19.23 -4.07
C GLU A 51 16.67 20.43 -4.15
N GLY A 52 16.19 21.57 -4.66
CA GLY A 52 17.01 22.77 -4.89
C GLY A 52 17.52 22.90 -6.32
N GLN A 53 18.12 24.06 -6.64
CA GLN A 53 18.60 24.37 -8.00
C GLN A 53 19.99 25.01 -7.96
N GLY A 54 20.91 24.50 -8.78
CA GLY A 54 22.29 24.97 -8.81
C GLY A 54 23.19 24.28 -7.76
N ALA A 55 24.15 25.01 -7.21
CA ALA A 55 25.15 24.45 -6.29
C ALA A 55 24.59 23.99 -4.94
N ASP A 56 23.38 24.43 -4.58
CA ASP A 56 22.69 24.08 -3.32
C ASP A 56 21.73 22.89 -3.48
N ALA A 57 21.83 22.14 -4.57
CA ALA A 57 21.00 20.96 -4.80
C ALA A 57 21.36 19.83 -3.80
N VAL A 58 20.40 19.41 -2.97
CA VAL A 58 20.56 18.35 -1.97
C VAL A 58 19.80 17.11 -2.42
N GLN A 59 20.44 15.95 -2.28
CA GLN A 59 19.76 14.67 -2.47
C GLN A 59 18.97 14.31 -1.21
N VAL A 60 17.66 14.17 -1.36
CA VAL A 60 16.75 13.77 -0.29
C VAL A 60 16.16 12.41 -0.65
N THR A 61 16.26 11.46 0.27
CA THR A 61 15.62 10.16 0.14
C THR A 61 14.24 10.23 0.79
N ARG A 62 13.19 9.91 0.02
CA ARG A 62 11.83 9.81 0.53
C ARG A 62 11.09 8.62 -0.06
N ASP A 63 10.00 8.24 0.58
CA ASP A 63 9.11 7.20 0.08
C ASP A 63 8.50 7.60 -1.27
N LYS A 64 8.39 6.63 -2.21
CA LYS A 64 7.67 6.80 -3.48
C LYS A 64 6.20 7.10 -3.19
N THR A 65 5.66 8.12 -3.86
CA THR A 65 4.21 8.32 -3.92
C THR A 65 3.58 7.30 -4.87
N VAL A 66 2.25 7.14 -4.82
CA VAL A 66 1.52 6.18 -5.66
C VAL A 66 1.72 6.47 -7.16
N GLU A 67 1.90 7.73 -7.53
CA GLU A 67 2.13 8.20 -8.90
C GLU A 67 3.55 7.91 -9.42
N GLU A 68 4.51 7.67 -8.52
CA GLU A 68 5.92 7.43 -8.84
C GLU A 68 6.25 5.95 -9.04
N PHE A 69 5.26 5.08 -8.84
CA PHE A 69 5.38 3.68 -9.22
C PHE A 69 5.33 3.55 -10.72
N THR A 70 6.34 2.88 -11.27
CA THR A 70 6.40 2.60 -12.69
C THR A 70 5.35 1.57 -13.08
N GLU A 71 4.88 1.65 -14.31
CA GLU A 71 3.93 0.69 -14.88
C GLU A 71 4.49 -0.74 -14.85
N ILE A 72 5.82 -0.89 -14.97
CA ILE A 72 6.54 -2.16 -14.86
C ILE A 72 6.44 -2.75 -13.45
N GLU A 73 6.65 -1.94 -12.41
CA GLU A 73 6.50 -2.35 -11.01
C GLU A 73 5.06 -2.82 -10.73
N ASN A 74 4.08 -2.06 -11.22
CA ASN A 74 2.66 -2.39 -11.08
C ASN A 74 2.29 -3.69 -11.82
N ASN A 75 2.73 -3.84 -13.07
CA ASN A 75 2.45 -5.01 -13.90
C ASN A 75 3.10 -6.29 -13.34
N LYS A 76 4.33 -6.18 -12.82
CA LYS A 76 5.02 -7.30 -12.18
C LYS A 76 4.28 -7.77 -10.92
N GLU A 77 3.75 -6.84 -10.14
CA GLU A 77 2.99 -7.18 -8.95
C GLU A 77 1.63 -7.82 -9.30
N LEU A 78 0.95 -7.28 -10.32
CA LEU A 78 -0.29 -7.85 -10.86
C LEU A 78 -0.08 -9.29 -11.39
N ALA A 79 0.99 -9.53 -12.14
CA ALA A 79 1.36 -10.85 -12.65
C ALA A 79 1.63 -11.85 -11.51
N ASN A 80 2.32 -11.42 -10.45
CA ASN A 80 2.55 -12.24 -9.26
C ASN A 80 1.24 -12.62 -8.54
N ILE A 81 0.27 -11.72 -8.47
CA ILE A 81 -1.06 -12.00 -7.90
C ILE A 81 -1.80 -13.03 -8.75
N GLN A 82 -1.81 -12.85 -10.07
CA GLN A 82 -2.42 -13.80 -10.99
C GLN A 82 -1.79 -15.19 -10.90
N ALA A 83 -0.46 -15.28 -10.86
CA ALA A 83 0.27 -16.54 -10.71
C ALA A 83 -0.03 -17.26 -9.38
N THR A 84 -0.31 -16.52 -8.30
CA THR A 84 -0.63 -17.10 -6.98
C THR A 84 -2.07 -17.63 -6.91
N ASN A 85 -3.00 -17.16 -7.75
CA ASN A 85 -4.40 -17.61 -7.76
C ASN A 85 -4.64 -18.89 -8.62
N ILE A 86 -3.61 -19.45 -9.26
CA ILE A 86 -3.71 -20.63 -10.14
C ILE A 86 -3.32 -21.95 -9.42
N LEU A 87 -2.75 -21.86 -8.21
CA LEU A 87 -2.51 -23.01 -7.31
C LEU A 87 -3.74 -23.29 -6.43
#